data_AF-A0AA43TRB3-F1
#
_entry.id   AF-A0AA43TRB3-F1
#
_cell.length_a   1.000
_cell.length_b   1.000
_cell.length_c   1.000
_cell.angle_alpha   90.00
_cell.angle_beta   90.00
_cell.angle_gamma   90.00
#
_symmetry.space_group_name_H-M   'P 1'
#
loop_
_entity.id
_entity.type
_entity.pdbx_description
1 polymer ?
#
loop_
_entity_poly.entity_id
_entity_poly.type
_entity_poly.pdbx_seq_one_letter_code
_entity_poly.pdbx_strand_id
1 'polypeptide(L)'
;MTKFLDADNKPILYGTDQDDSIFGTLSRAGIDRNKGGTKTIVDIGRFDNPLSGWIQNGIHYIGGAGNDTLVGTDYDDKLLGGDDNDLLDGLSGNDYLEGGKGNDRLVGEDGFDTYVYNSGDGFDTILDTDGQGNILYNDVTLTGGSQYGDSRVHRDANKHLYVDVGQGLMIDGNIMIKDYQSGNLNLTMTGAVAATNPQTTLDIVGDLASLNSGTDALGNIKTDPSQAEANREDSLYDSPGNDHILSGGGNDIITALRGGDDLIEAGSGQDKVNGGAGNDVIIGGADNDILAGGANDDRLYADAQISVADAITAGNNQTGSGLKGEWLAGESGDDTLIGGVGNDVLTGGGGNDLLIGGAGDDDISGDANYVA
;
A
#
# COMPACT_ATOMS: atom_id res chain seq x y z
N MET A 1 27.03 -40.04 7.17
CA MET A 1 26.87 -39.38 5.85
C MET A 1 25.73 -38.35 5.87
N THR A 2 24.70 -38.51 6.71
CA THR A 2 23.55 -37.60 6.89
C THR A 2 23.83 -36.26 7.62
N LYS A 3 25.09 -35.91 7.93
CA LYS A 3 25.39 -34.65 8.65
C LYS A 3 25.60 -33.45 7.69
N PHE A 4 25.69 -33.72 6.39
CA PHE A 4 25.95 -32.73 5.35
C PHE A 4 24.78 -32.59 4.37
N LEU A 5 23.64 -33.17 4.74
CA LEU A 5 22.42 -33.15 3.94
C LEU A 5 21.29 -32.58 4.80
N ASP A 6 20.38 -31.83 4.20
CA ASP A 6 19.16 -31.38 4.86
C ASP A 6 18.06 -32.44 4.84
N ALA A 7 16.85 -32.05 5.25
CA ALA A 7 15.68 -32.93 5.30
C ALA A 7 15.28 -33.49 3.92
N ASP A 8 15.60 -32.76 2.85
CA ASP A 8 15.28 -33.09 1.46
C ASP A 8 16.46 -33.77 0.74
N ASN A 9 17.53 -34.07 1.49
CA ASN A 9 18.77 -34.65 1.00
C ASN A 9 19.55 -33.76 0.03
N LYS A 10 19.46 -32.43 0.20
CA LYS A 10 20.31 -31.45 -0.48
C LYS A 10 21.63 -31.30 0.27
N PRO A 11 22.79 -31.23 -0.40
CA PRO A 11 24.05 -30.83 0.23
C PRO A 11 23.93 -29.48 0.92
N ILE A 12 24.26 -29.43 2.22
CA ILE A 12 24.30 -28.19 2.99
C ILE A 12 25.69 -27.57 2.89
N LEU A 13 25.71 -26.29 2.57
CA LEU A 13 26.88 -25.46 2.39
C LEU A 13 26.73 -24.22 3.29
N TYR A 14 27.83 -23.80 3.89
CA TYR A 14 27.86 -22.64 4.77
C TYR A 14 28.91 -21.66 4.23
N GLY A 15 28.55 -20.40 4.11
CA GLY A 15 29.45 -19.29 3.92
C GLY A 15 30.10 -18.85 5.22
N THR A 16 30.74 -17.69 5.15
CA THR A 16 31.61 -17.12 6.17
C THR A 16 31.02 -15.81 6.70
N ASP A 17 31.87 -14.96 7.27
CA ASP A 17 31.52 -13.61 7.72
C ASP A 17 32.07 -12.54 6.75
N GLN A 18 32.29 -12.93 5.49
CA GLN A 18 32.87 -12.12 4.41
C GLN A 18 32.07 -12.37 3.13
N ASP A 19 32.21 -11.47 2.16
CA ASP A 19 31.66 -11.66 0.80
C ASP A 19 32.08 -13.01 0.18
N ASP A 20 31.11 -13.91 0.05
CA ASP A 20 31.26 -15.24 -0.55
C ASP A 20 30.75 -15.27 -2.00
N SER A 21 31.22 -16.25 -2.78
CA SER A 21 30.81 -16.42 -4.17
C SER A 21 30.73 -17.89 -4.53
N ILE A 22 29.52 -18.40 -4.71
CA ILE A 22 29.24 -19.80 -5.00
C ILE A 22 28.47 -19.96 -6.28
N PHE A 23 28.85 -20.99 -7.04
CA PHE A 23 28.27 -21.32 -8.33
C PHE A 23 28.05 -22.84 -8.39
N GLY A 24 26.79 -23.27 -8.38
CA GLY A 24 26.41 -24.69 -8.32
C GLY A 24 26.73 -25.52 -9.58
N THR A 25 26.91 -24.90 -10.76
CA THR A 25 27.02 -25.62 -12.05
C THR A 25 28.17 -25.15 -12.95
N LEU A 26 29.43 -25.51 -12.65
CA LEU A 26 30.50 -25.28 -13.64
C LEU A 26 30.53 -26.34 -14.76
N SER A 27 29.66 -26.14 -15.74
CA SER A 27 29.91 -26.51 -17.14
C SER A 27 29.70 -25.31 -18.07
N ARG A 28 30.51 -24.25 -17.94
CA ARG A 28 30.94 -23.48 -19.11
C ARG A 28 32.31 -22.84 -18.89
N ALA A 29 33.16 -22.97 -19.90
CA ALA A 29 34.58 -22.67 -19.87
C ALA A 29 34.91 -21.23 -19.45
N GLY A 30 35.81 -21.08 -18.47
CA GLY A 30 36.58 -19.86 -18.25
C GLY A 30 36.35 -19.15 -16.91
N ILE A 31 36.81 -19.73 -15.79
CA ILE A 31 37.02 -18.99 -14.54
C ILE A 31 38.45 -18.46 -14.50
N ASP A 32 38.57 -17.13 -14.46
CA ASP A 32 39.82 -16.40 -14.24
C ASP A 32 40.22 -16.50 -12.76
N ARG A 33 41.18 -17.39 -12.48
CA ARG A 33 41.83 -17.50 -11.18
C ARG A 33 42.91 -16.43 -11.07
N ASN A 34 42.55 -15.16 -10.90
CA ASN A 34 43.43 -14.16 -10.27
C ASN A 34 42.75 -12.78 -10.19
N LYS A 35 42.12 -12.49 -9.05
CA LYS A 35 42.23 -11.17 -8.42
C LYS A 35 42.05 -11.32 -6.90
N GLY A 36 43.05 -10.88 -6.17
CA GLY A 36 43.22 -11.12 -4.74
C GLY A 36 42.13 -10.49 -3.86
N GLY A 37 41.86 -11.18 -2.75
CA GLY A 37 40.75 -10.97 -1.82
C GLY A 37 39.89 -12.22 -1.84
N THR A 38 39.95 -13.03 -0.79
CA THR A 38 39.66 -14.47 -0.79
C THR A 38 38.20 -14.81 -1.14
N LYS A 39 37.90 -15.10 -2.41
CA LYS A 39 36.64 -15.73 -2.85
C LYS A 39 36.66 -17.23 -2.55
N THR A 40 35.80 -17.73 -1.68
CA THR A 40 35.63 -19.18 -1.47
C THR A 40 34.78 -19.78 -2.59
N ILE A 41 35.42 -20.14 -3.71
CA ILE A 41 34.73 -20.90 -4.77
C ILE A 41 34.57 -22.35 -4.30
N VAL A 42 33.37 -22.73 -3.85
CA VAL A 42 33.03 -24.13 -3.57
C VAL A 42 32.59 -24.82 -4.87
N ASP A 43 33.50 -25.55 -5.51
CA ASP A 43 33.25 -26.35 -6.71
C ASP A 43 32.73 -27.75 -6.32
N ILE A 44 31.40 -27.91 -6.25
CA ILE A 44 30.74 -29.13 -5.77
C ILE A 44 30.71 -30.23 -6.86
N GLY A 45 30.84 -29.84 -8.13
CA GLY A 45 30.75 -30.72 -9.30
C GLY A 45 32.02 -31.51 -9.64
N ARG A 46 33.13 -31.35 -8.90
CA ARG A 46 34.33 -32.16 -9.13
C ARG A 46 34.16 -33.62 -8.71
N PHE A 47 34.59 -34.52 -9.59
CA PHE A 47 34.47 -35.99 -9.56
C PHE A 47 34.99 -36.73 -8.30
N ASP A 48 35.54 -36.04 -7.31
CA ASP A 48 35.99 -36.62 -6.02
C ASP A 48 35.16 -36.13 -4.81
N ASN A 49 34.06 -35.40 -5.04
CA ASN A 49 33.16 -34.98 -3.97
C ASN A 49 32.12 -36.09 -3.66
N PRO A 50 32.06 -36.65 -2.43
CA PRO A 50 31.04 -37.63 -2.04
C PRO A 50 29.60 -37.08 -2.09
N LEU A 51 29.43 -35.76 -2.25
CA LEU A 51 28.14 -35.09 -2.40
C LEU A 51 27.68 -34.96 -3.86
N SER A 52 28.52 -35.28 -4.85
CA SER A 52 28.20 -35.16 -6.29
C SER A 52 26.96 -35.94 -6.72
N GLY A 53 26.67 -37.08 -6.07
CA GLY A 53 25.47 -37.89 -6.33
C GLY A 53 24.17 -37.31 -5.76
N TRP A 54 24.24 -36.25 -4.94
CA TRP A 54 23.10 -35.63 -4.28
C TRP A 54 22.74 -34.26 -4.87
N ILE A 55 23.60 -33.70 -5.73
CA ILE A 55 23.37 -32.41 -6.42
C ILE A 55 22.09 -32.45 -7.26
N GLN A 56 21.65 -33.63 -7.71
CA GLN A 56 20.37 -33.79 -8.43
C GLN A 56 19.13 -33.45 -7.59
N ASN A 57 19.29 -33.32 -6.27
CA ASN A 57 18.23 -32.83 -5.38
C ASN A 57 18.32 -31.31 -5.18
N GLY A 58 19.27 -30.64 -5.84
CA GLY A 58 19.70 -29.27 -5.58
C GLY A 58 20.65 -29.14 -4.40
N ILE A 59 20.85 -27.91 -3.94
CA ILE A 59 21.74 -27.48 -2.85
C ILE A 59 20.99 -26.66 -1.81
N HIS A 60 21.51 -26.66 -0.58
CA HIS A 60 21.07 -25.78 0.48
C HIS A 60 22.26 -24.92 0.91
N TYR A 61 22.22 -23.64 0.57
CA TYR A 61 23.26 -22.70 0.90
C TYR A 61 22.81 -21.68 1.95
N ILE A 62 23.72 -21.37 2.86
CA ILE A 62 23.55 -20.38 3.93
C ILE A 62 24.76 -19.45 3.88
N GLY A 63 24.59 -18.21 3.42
CA GLY A 63 25.67 -17.23 3.24
C GLY A 63 26.28 -16.77 4.54
N GLY A 64 25.50 -16.11 5.38
CA GLY A 64 25.96 -15.65 6.68
C GLY A 64 25.98 -14.14 6.72
N ALA A 65 27.17 -13.54 6.85
CA ALA A 65 27.30 -12.09 6.81
C ALA A 65 28.27 -11.70 5.70
N GLY A 66 28.09 -10.52 5.10
CA GLY A 66 28.84 -10.07 3.92
C GLY A 66 27.95 -10.01 2.69
N ASN A 67 28.42 -9.37 1.62
CA ASN A 67 27.64 -9.27 0.38
C ASN A 67 27.92 -10.49 -0.49
N ASP A 68 27.06 -11.49 -0.38
CA ASP A 68 27.24 -12.80 -0.98
C ASP A 68 26.69 -12.87 -2.41
N THR A 69 27.29 -13.72 -3.23
CA THR A 69 26.77 -14.06 -4.57
C THR A 69 26.55 -15.55 -4.66
N LEU A 70 25.28 -15.95 -4.67
CA LEU A 70 24.81 -17.32 -4.55
C LEU A 70 24.11 -17.70 -5.84
N VAL A 71 24.76 -18.56 -6.62
CA VAL A 71 24.16 -19.13 -7.83
C VAL A 71 23.91 -20.61 -7.60
N GLY A 72 22.64 -20.99 -7.72
CA GLY A 72 22.11 -22.33 -7.59
C GLY A 72 22.54 -23.28 -8.72
N THR A 73 21.67 -24.22 -9.00
CA THR A 73 21.78 -25.33 -9.92
C THR A 73 20.53 -25.39 -10.79
N ASP A 74 20.50 -26.29 -11.78
CA ASP A 74 19.30 -26.47 -12.60
C ASP A 74 18.23 -27.36 -11.88
N TYR A 75 18.26 -27.43 -10.55
CA TYR A 75 17.38 -28.21 -9.70
C TYR A 75 16.89 -27.35 -8.53
N ASP A 76 15.74 -27.72 -7.95
CA ASP A 76 15.18 -27.07 -6.77
C ASP A 76 16.25 -26.81 -5.69
N ASP A 77 16.50 -25.55 -5.35
CA ASP A 77 17.53 -25.13 -4.41
C ASP A 77 16.95 -24.41 -3.20
N LYS A 78 17.76 -24.27 -2.15
CA LYS A 78 17.47 -23.43 -1.00
C LYS A 78 18.62 -22.48 -0.77
N LEU A 79 18.43 -21.21 -1.08
CA LEU A 79 19.43 -20.15 -0.99
C LEU A 79 19.03 -19.16 0.10
N LEU A 80 19.86 -19.07 1.14
CA LEU A 80 19.72 -18.09 2.22
C LEU A 80 20.92 -17.14 2.16
N GLY A 81 20.70 -15.86 1.92
CA GLY A 81 21.73 -14.82 1.88
C GLY A 81 22.30 -14.56 3.28
N GLY A 82 21.50 -13.97 4.16
CA GLY A 82 21.84 -13.75 5.56
C GLY A 82 21.75 -12.27 5.93
N ASP A 83 22.87 -11.69 6.37
CA ASP A 83 22.99 -10.26 6.66
C ASP A 83 23.82 -9.59 5.54
N ASP A 84 23.57 -8.29 5.29
CA ASP A 84 24.13 -7.46 4.21
C ASP A 84 23.48 -7.70 2.84
N ASN A 85 23.98 -7.08 1.75
CA ASN A 85 23.25 -7.07 0.47
C ASN A 85 23.70 -8.22 -0.43
N ASP A 86 22.83 -9.18 -0.64
CA ASP A 86 23.12 -10.43 -1.32
C ASP A 86 22.54 -10.49 -2.74
N LEU A 87 23.16 -11.30 -3.57
CA LEU A 87 22.65 -11.70 -4.89
C LEU A 87 22.39 -13.20 -4.88
N LEU A 88 21.13 -13.59 -4.96
CA LEU A 88 20.70 -14.98 -5.08
C LEU A 88 20.12 -15.22 -6.49
N ASP A 89 20.61 -16.26 -7.16
CA ASP A 89 20.21 -16.67 -8.50
C ASP A 89 19.91 -18.19 -8.49
N GLY A 90 18.63 -18.54 -8.55
CA GLY A 90 18.13 -19.92 -8.49
C GLY A 90 18.45 -20.75 -9.72
N LEU A 91 18.44 -20.11 -10.89
CA LEU A 91 18.49 -20.74 -12.22
C LEU A 91 17.21 -21.51 -12.57
N SER A 92 17.29 -22.81 -12.84
CA SER A 92 16.09 -23.60 -13.16
C SER A 92 15.72 -24.44 -11.96
N GLY A 93 14.43 -24.61 -11.67
CA GLY A 93 14.01 -25.41 -10.53
C GLY A 93 12.88 -24.73 -9.77
N ASN A 94 12.35 -25.38 -8.76
CA ASN A 94 11.46 -24.71 -7.81
C ASN A 94 12.31 -24.30 -6.60
N ASP A 95 12.81 -23.08 -6.63
CA ASP A 95 13.82 -22.62 -5.70
C ASP A 95 13.20 -21.91 -4.51
N TYR A 96 13.90 -21.95 -3.38
CA TYR A 96 13.58 -21.19 -2.17
C TYR A 96 14.66 -20.11 -1.99
N LEU A 97 14.28 -18.85 -2.13
CA LEU A 97 15.18 -17.70 -2.04
C LEU A 97 14.78 -16.81 -0.87
N GLU A 98 15.68 -16.64 0.09
CA GLU A 98 15.54 -15.73 1.24
C GLU A 98 16.80 -14.85 1.30
N GLY A 99 16.64 -13.55 1.04
CA GLY A 99 17.73 -12.58 1.10
C GLY A 99 18.22 -12.39 2.52
N GLY A 100 17.30 -12.07 3.43
CA GLY A 100 17.59 -11.81 4.83
C GLY A 100 17.74 -10.31 5.08
N LYS A 101 18.59 -9.89 6.02
CA LYS A 101 18.76 -8.46 6.30
C LYS A 101 19.66 -7.82 5.26
N GLY A 102 19.14 -6.90 4.47
CA GLY A 102 19.89 -6.26 3.42
C GLY A 102 18.96 -5.66 2.38
N ASN A 103 19.55 -5.12 1.33
CA ASN A 103 18.80 -4.82 0.11
C ASN A 103 19.22 -5.86 -0.93
N ASP A 104 18.45 -6.94 -1.02
CA ASP A 104 18.88 -8.12 -1.74
C ASP A 104 18.34 -8.17 -3.16
N ARG A 105 19.01 -8.94 -4.01
CA ARG A 105 18.55 -9.24 -5.36
C ARG A 105 18.29 -10.74 -5.49
N LEU A 106 17.03 -11.10 -5.65
CA LEU A 106 16.57 -12.47 -5.77
C LEU A 106 16.13 -12.73 -7.21
N VAL A 107 16.74 -13.70 -7.87
CA VAL A 107 16.46 -14.08 -9.26
C VAL A 107 16.07 -15.55 -9.28
N GLY A 108 14.81 -15.88 -9.58
CA GLY A 108 14.36 -17.27 -9.67
C GLY A 108 14.56 -17.89 -11.06
N GLU A 109 14.51 -17.07 -12.12
CA GLU A 109 14.48 -17.50 -13.53
C GLU A 109 13.30 -18.43 -13.91
N ASP A 110 13.49 -19.74 -14.04
CA ASP A 110 12.53 -20.72 -14.60
C ASP A 110 12.09 -21.74 -13.52
N GLY A 111 10.79 -21.84 -13.26
CA GLY A 111 10.20 -22.83 -12.34
C GLY A 111 9.29 -22.18 -11.30
N PHE A 112 8.74 -22.95 -10.36
CA PHE A 112 7.83 -22.42 -9.35
C PHE A 112 8.61 -22.01 -8.10
N ASP A 113 9.05 -20.75 -8.07
CA ASP A 113 9.96 -20.26 -7.03
C ASP A 113 9.21 -19.71 -5.81
N THR A 114 9.86 -19.76 -4.67
CA THR A 114 9.40 -19.20 -3.40
C THR A 114 10.37 -18.13 -2.92
N TYR A 115 9.92 -16.89 -2.90
CA TYR A 115 10.65 -15.75 -2.37
C TYR A 115 10.18 -15.44 -0.95
N VAL A 116 11.10 -15.25 -0.02
CA VAL A 116 10.80 -15.01 1.40
C VAL A 116 11.27 -13.63 1.81
N TYR A 117 10.36 -12.89 2.43
CA TYR A 117 10.63 -11.61 3.03
C TYR A 117 10.07 -11.57 4.45
N ASN A 118 10.85 -11.09 5.39
CA ASN A 118 10.43 -10.83 6.76
C ASN A 118 10.49 -9.33 7.08
N SER A 119 9.64 -8.88 8.00
CA SER A 119 9.65 -7.48 8.43
C SER A 119 11.01 -7.07 8.99
N GLY A 120 11.66 -6.12 8.32
CA GLY A 120 12.96 -5.58 8.72
C GLY A 120 14.15 -6.15 7.96
N ASP A 121 13.89 -6.97 6.93
CA ASP A 121 14.90 -7.49 5.99
C ASP A 121 15.52 -6.32 5.21
N GLY A 122 14.70 -5.48 4.59
CA GLY A 122 15.16 -4.25 3.95
C GLY A 122 14.44 -4.02 2.63
N PHE A 123 15.16 -3.53 1.62
CA PHE A 123 14.61 -3.26 0.29
C PHE A 123 15.07 -4.30 -0.74
N ASP A 124 14.23 -5.27 -1.03
CA ASP A 124 14.57 -6.39 -1.90
C ASP A 124 14.04 -6.21 -3.31
N THR A 125 14.79 -6.72 -4.28
CA THR A 125 14.41 -6.76 -5.69
C THR A 125 14.25 -8.19 -6.16
N ILE A 126 13.05 -8.54 -6.62
CA ILE A 126 12.73 -9.84 -7.20
C ILE A 126 12.69 -9.72 -8.73
N LEU A 127 13.33 -10.67 -9.41
CA LEU A 127 13.22 -10.88 -10.85
C LEU A 127 12.88 -12.35 -11.12
N ASP A 128 11.72 -12.56 -11.72
CA ASP A 128 11.22 -13.88 -12.08
C ASP A 128 10.86 -13.87 -13.57
N THR A 129 11.48 -14.74 -14.36
CA THR A 129 11.42 -14.60 -15.82
C THR A 129 10.24 -15.32 -16.45
N ASP A 130 9.72 -16.35 -15.81
CA ASP A 130 8.53 -17.08 -16.26
C ASP A 130 7.25 -16.69 -15.48
N GLY A 131 7.41 -15.96 -14.37
CA GLY A 131 6.35 -15.44 -13.53
C GLY A 131 5.70 -16.48 -12.63
N GLN A 132 6.27 -17.68 -12.50
CA GLN A 132 5.69 -18.78 -11.72
C GLN A 132 6.30 -18.81 -10.31
N GLY A 133 5.46 -18.78 -9.29
CA GLY A 133 5.96 -18.85 -7.92
C GLY A 133 5.04 -18.20 -6.91
N ASN A 134 5.58 -17.91 -5.73
CA ASN A 134 4.91 -17.21 -4.65
C ASN A 134 5.87 -16.38 -3.81
N ILE A 135 5.31 -15.35 -3.16
CA ILE A 135 6.02 -14.56 -2.16
C ILE A 135 5.44 -14.87 -0.78
N LEU A 136 6.31 -15.15 0.18
CA LEU A 136 5.99 -15.29 1.59
C LEU A 136 6.42 -14.02 2.32
N TYR A 137 5.47 -13.29 2.90
CA TYR A 137 5.73 -12.14 3.76
C TYR A 137 5.46 -12.56 5.21
N ASN A 138 6.48 -12.63 6.06
CA ASN A 138 6.38 -13.15 7.43
C ASN A 138 5.63 -14.51 7.49
N ASP A 139 6.07 -15.48 6.70
CA ASP A 139 5.46 -16.82 6.54
C ASP A 139 4.03 -16.85 5.95
N VAL A 140 3.47 -15.72 5.53
CA VAL A 140 2.14 -15.65 4.89
C VAL A 140 2.29 -15.48 3.38
N THR A 141 1.66 -16.36 2.61
CA THR A 141 1.66 -16.23 1.15
C THR A 141 0.85 -15.03 0.71
N LEU A 142 1.48 -14.12 -0.02
CA LEU A 142 0.80 -13.01 -0.69
C LEU A 142 0.01 -13.55 -1.90
N THR A 143 -1.20 -13.03 -2.10
CA THR A 143 -2.07 -13.43 -3.23
C THR A 143 -2.47 -12.25 -4.12
N GLY A 144 -1.94 -11.06 -3.82
CA GLY A 144 -2.36 -9.80 -4.42
C GLY A 144 -3.59 -9.20 -3.76
N GLY A 145 -4.05 -8.08 -4.31
CA GLY A 145 -5.07 -7.24 -3.68
C GLY A 145 -6.14 -6.73 -4.64
N SER A 146 -7.15 -6.09 -4.05
CA SER A 146 -8.14 -5.31 -4.79
C SER A 146 -7.69 -3.86 -4.90
N GLN A 147 -8.01 -3.21 -6.02
CA GLN A 147 -7.64 -1.82 -6.24
C GLN A 147 -8.15 -0.96 -5.07
N TYR A 148 -7.26 -0.12 -4.57
CA TYR A 148 -7.46 0.75 -3.43
C TYR A 148 -7.08 2.16 -3.87
N GLY A 149 -8.12 2.92 -4.23
CA GLY A 149 -7.94 4.23 -4.83
C GLY A 149 -7.48 4.17 -6.29
N ASP A 150 -6.19 4.42 -6.55
CA ASP A 150 -5.62 4.57 -7.90
C ASP A 150 -5.64 3.24 -8.63
N SER A 151 -5.76 3.24 -9.96
CA SER A 151 -5.69 1.99 -10.73
C SER A 151 -4.38 1.23 -10.59
N ARG A 152 -3.30 1.89 -10.12
CA ARG A 152 -1.99 1.29 -9.85
C ARG A 152 -1.87 0.77 -8.41
N VAL A 153 -2.73 1.21 -7.50
CA VAL A 153 -2.64 0.90 -6.08
C VAL A 153 -3.68 -0.15 -5.73
N HIS A 154 -3.24 -1.23 -5.11
CA HIS A 154 -4.09 -2.32 -4.65
C HIS A 154 -3.75 -2.64 -3.20
N ARG A 155 -4.72 -3.17 -2.47
CA ARG A 155 -4.57 -3.57 -1.07
C ARG A 155 -5.21 -4.94 -0.84
N ASP A 156 -4.58 -5.78 -0.05
CA ASP A 156 -5.17 -7.06 0.38
C ASP A 156 -5.84 -6.96 1.75
N ALA A 157 -6.46 -8.06 2.19
CA ALA A 157 -7.16 -8.13 3.47
C ALA A 157 -6.23 -7.99 4.70
N ASN A 158 -4.93 -8.24 4.53
CA ASN A 158 -3.91 -8.06 5.55
C ASN A 158 -3.27 -6.66 5.48
N LYS A 159 -3.83 -5.77 4.65
CA LYS A 159 -3.43 -4.37 4.47
C LYS A 159 -2.09 -4.16 3.76
N HIS A 160 -1.51 -5.19 3.12
CA HIS A 160 -0.34 -5.01 2.25
C HIS A 160 -0.73 -4.15 1.04
N LEU A 161 0.11 -3.18 0.73
CA LEU A 161 -0.05 -2.23 -0.36
C LEU A 161 0.78 -2.67 -1.57
N TYR A 162 0.12 -2.82 -2.71
CA TYR A 162 0.72 -3.20 -3.98
C TYR A 162 0.61 -2.02 -4.94
N VAL A 163 1.74 -1.44 -5.35
CA VAL A 163 1.77 -0.24 -6.19
C VAL A 163 2.50 -0.54 -7.50
N ASP A 164 1.79 -0.44 -8.61
CA ASP A 164 2.41 -0.43 -9.94
C ASP A 164 3.16 0.90 -10.13
N VAL A 165 4.50 0.81 -10.14
CA VAL A 165 5.42 1.93 -10.29
C VAL A 165 5.94 2.07 -11.74
N GLY A 166 5.32 1.38 -12.70
CA GLY A 166 5.63 1.39 -14.13
C GLY A 166 6.86 0.58 -14.53
N GLN A 167 7.77 0.28 -13.59
CA GLN A 167 8.91 -0.63 -13.78
C GLN A 167 8.68 -2.01 -13.12
N GLY A 168 7.47 -2.25 -12.63
CA GLY A 168 7.09 -3.44 -11.87
C GLY A 168 6.17 -3.10 -10.70
N LEU A 169 6.02 -4.07 -9.78
CA LEU A 169 5.14 -3.97 -8.62
C LEU A 169 5.93 -3.75 -7.33
N MET A 170 5.66 -2.66 -6.63
CA MET A 170 6.15 -2.38 -5.30
C MET A 170 5.20 -2.97 -4.26
N ILE A 171 5.71 -3.66 -3.24
CA ILE A 171 4.92 -4.17 -2.12
C ILE A 171 5.41 -3.52 -0.84
N ASP A 172 4.52 -2.81 -0.13
CA ASP A 172 4.75 -2.09 1.13
C ASP A 172 5.94 -1.13 1.17
N GLY A 173 6.47 -0.77 0.01
CA GLY A 173 7.71 0.01 -0.07
C GLY A 173 8.99 -0.80 0.21
N ASN A 174 8.89 -2.12 0.38
CA ASN A 174 10.00 -2.99 0.77
C ASN A 174 10.40 -4.00 -0.33
N ILE A 175 9.46 -4.48 -1.14
CA ILE A 175 9.75 -5.48 -2.18
C ILE A 175 9.45 -4.89 -3.55
N MET A 176 10.40 -4.95 -4.47
CA MET A 176 10.24 -4.54 -5.86
C MET A 176 10.30 -5.77 -6.78
N ILE A 177 9.15 -6.16 -7.34
CA ILE A 177 9.09 -7.19 -8.38
C ILE A 177 9.26 -6.50 -9.73
N LYS A 178 10.37 -6.74 -10.42
CA LYS A 178 10.63 -6.17 -11.74
C LYS A 178 9.76 -6.81 -12.82
N ASP A 179 9.32 -6.00 -13.77
CA ASP A 179 8.56 -6.43 -14.96
C ASP A 179 7.29 -7.25 -14.63
N TYR A 180 6.69 -7.00 -13.46
CA TYR A 180 5.50 -7.70 -12.99
C TYR A 180 4.32 -7.59 -13.99
N GLN A 181 3.63 -8.72 -14.16
CA GLN A 181 2.35 -8.80 -14.86
C GLN A 181 1.30 -9.40 -13.93
N SER A 182 0.04 -8.95 -14.03
CA SER A 182 -1.03 -9.48 -13.19
C SER A 182 -1.16 -11.01 -13.35
N GLY A 183 -1.11 -11.73 -12.24
CA GLY A 183 -1.07 -13.18 -12.17
C GLY A 183 0.31 -13.77 -11.88
N ASN A 184 1.40 -13.03 -12.14
CA ASN A 184 2.75 -13.50 -11.83
C ASN A 184 2.93 -13.68 -10.32
N LEU A 185 3.76 -14.64 -9.93
CA LEU A 185 4.09 -14.98 -8.54
C LEU A 185 2.84 -15.22 -7.68
N ASN A 186 1.77 -15.74 -8.30
CA ASN A 186 0.46 -15.94 -7.67
C ASN A 186 -0.17 -14.66 -7.09
N LEU A 187 0.26 -13.49 -7.56
CA LEU A 187 -0.32 -12.20 -7.18
C LEU A 187 -1.35 -11.80 -8.23
N THR A 188 -2.61 -11.64 -7.83
CA THR A 188 -3.66 -11.12 -8.72
C THR A 188 -4.09 -9.73 -8.26
N MET A 189 -3.96 -8.75 -9.16
CA MET A 189 -4.48 -7.40 -8.96
C MET A 189 -5.88 -7.32 -9.57
N THR A 190 -6.91 -7.23 -8.72
CA THR A 190 -8.29 -7.11 -9.17
C THR A 190 -8.76 -5.65 -9.11
N GLY A 191 -9.51 -5.20 -10.11
CA GLY A 191 -10.09 -3.85 -10.10
C GLY A 191 -11.02 -3.61 -8.91
N ALA A 192 -11.20 -2.34 -8.54
CA ALA A 192 -12.01 -1.96 -7.39
C ALA A 192 -13.49 -2.25 -7.68
N VAL A 193 -14.22 -2.69 -6.65
CA VAL A 193 -15.66 -2.40 -6.59
C VAL A 193 -15.75 -0.93 -6.23
N ALA A 194 -16.34 -0.11 -7.09
CA ALA A 194 -16.53 1.32 -6.80
C ALA A 194 -17.28 1.46 -5.46
N ALA A 195 -16.66 2.13 -4.50
CA ALA A 195 -17.35 2.46 -3.26
C ALA A 195 -18.55 3.35 -3.60
N THR A 196 -19.75 2.90 -3.24
CA THR A 196 -20.97 3.67 -3.42
C THR A 196 -21.19 4.53 -2.20
N ASN A 197 -21.78 5.72 -2.39
CA ASN A 197 -22.24 6.53 -1.27
C ASN A 197 -23.18 5.73 -0.36
N PRO A 198 -23.21 6.04 0.95
CA PRO A 198 -24.12 5.39 1.87
C PRO A 198 -25.57 5.55 1.41
N GLN A 199 -26.38 4.55 1.71
CA GLN A 199 -27.82 4.62 1.43
C GLN A 199 -28.49 5.39 2.58
N THR A 200 -28.89 6.63 2.29
CA THR A 200 -29.46 7.54 3.28
C THR A 200 -30.98 7.37 3.41
N THR A 201 -31.51 7.77 4.56
CA THR A 201 -32.94 7.60 4.91
C THR A 201 -33.65 8.89 5.29
N LEU A 202 -32.90 9.97 5.51
CA LEU A 202 -33.41 11.28 5.88
C LEU A 202 -32.56 12.36 5.20
N ASP A 203 -33.24 13.35 4.63
CA ASP A 203 -32.58 14.54 4.08
C ASP A 203 -32.67 15.69 5.09
N ILE A 204 -31.52 16.28 5.43
CA ILE A 204 -31.38 17.47 6.27
C ILE A 204 -30.87 18.59 5.37
N VAL A 205 -31.73 19.59 5.14
CA VAL A 205 -31.49 20.61 4.10
C VAL A 205 -31.35 22.00 4.74
N GLY A 206 -30.22 22.64 4.49
CA GLY A 206 -29.93 24.02 4.80
C GLY A 206 -30.50 25.01 3.76
N ASP A 207 -30.15 26.28 3.88
CA ASP A 207 -30.57 27.34 2.93
C ASP A 207 -32.11 27.44 2.75
N LEU A 208 -32.86 27.04 3.77
CA LEU A 208 -34.31 27.17 3.83
C LEU A 208 -34.73 28.23 4.84
N ALA A 209 -35.76 29.01 4.51
CA ALA A 209 -36.19 30.14 5.32
C ALA A 209 -36.69 29.69 6.70
N SER A 210 -36.25 30.36 7.75
CA SER A 210 -36.67 30.03 9.12
C SER A 210 -38.16 30.31 9.36
N LEU A 211 -38.85 29.33 9.97
CA LEU A 211 -40.21 29.51 10.46
C LEU A 211 -40.29 30.31 11.78
N ASN A 212 -39.15 30.73 12.35
CA ASN A 212 -39.07 31.42 13.64
C ASN A 212 -39.82 30.68 14.77
N SER A 213 -39.81 29.35 14.72
CA SER A 213 -40.61 28.47 15.61
C SER A 213 -39.76 27.53 16.47
N GLY A 214 -38.48 27.89 16.67
CA GLY A 214 -37.50 27.09 17.40
C GLY A 214 -36.91 25.96 16.55
N THR A 215 -36.44 24.91 17.22
CA THR A 215 -35.79 23.77 16.58
C THR A 215 -36.72 22.56 16.46
N ASP A 216 -36.36 21.62 15.60
CA ASP A 216 -36.97 20.29 15.49
C ASP A 216 -36.46 19.34 16.60
N ALA A 217 -36.73 18.04 16.44
CA ALA A 217 -36.31 17.02 17.40
C ALA A 217 -34.81 16.71 17.33
N LEU A 218 -34.15 17.02 16.21
CA LEU A 218 -32.71 16.86 16.01
C LEU A 218 -31.93 18.08 16.50
N GLY A 219 -32.60 19.21 16.74
CA GLY A 219 -31.98 20.46 17.15
C GLY A 219 -31.74 21.42 15.99
N ASN A 220 -32.18 21.07 14.77
CA ASN A 220 -32.10 21.92 13.59
C ASN A 220 -33.18 22.99 13.64
N ILE A 221 -32.91 24.18 13.10
CA ILE A 221 -33.93 25.23 12.98
C ILE A 221 -35.09 24.70 12.12
N LYS A 222 -36.34 24.92 12.56
CA LYS A 222 -37.50 24.61 11.73
C LYS A 222 -37.59 25.58 10.56
N THR A 223 -37.53 25.05 9.35
CA THR A 223 -37.54 25.82 8.10
C THR A 223 -38.80 25.56 7.27
N ASP A 224 -39.06 26.44 6.29
CA ASP A 224 -40.09 26.27 5.27
C ASP A 224 -39.48 25.65 4.00
N PRO A 225 -39.76 24.37 3.68
CA PRO A 225 -39.21 23.71 2.50
C PRO A 225 -39.60 24.34 1.16
N SER A 226 -40.57 25.25 1.15
CA SER A 226 -41.01 25.96 -0.07
C SER A 226 -40.31 27.29 -0.31
N GLN A 227 -39.49 27.75 0.64
CA GLN A 227 -38.83 29.06 0.59
C GLN A 227 -37.34 28.88 0.82
N ALA A 228 -36.55 29.09 -0.24
CA ALA A 228 -35.10 29.13 -0.13
C ALA A 228 -34.63 30.49 0.44
N GLU A 229 -33.59 30.45 1.25
CA GLU A 229 -32.86 31.59 1.80
C GLU A 229 -31.37 31.36 1.54
N ALA A 230 -30.93 31.63 0.32
CA ALA A 230 -29.58 31.29 -0.14
C ALA A 230 -28.47 32.00 0.66
N ASN A 231 -27.38 31.28 0.93
CA ASN A 231 -26.23 31.72 1.71
C ASN A 231 -26.53 31.94 3.20
N ARG A 232 -27.52 31.21 3.75
CA ARG A 232 -27.86 31.27 5.16
C ARG A 232 -26.89 30.39 5.93
N GLU A 233 -26.18 31.00 6.89
CA GLU A 233 -25.32 30.25 7.80
C GLU A 233 -26.14 29.30 8.69
N ASP A 234 -25.81 28.02 8.60
CA ASP A 234 -26.57 26.92 9.16
C ASP A 234 -25.85 26.15 10.25
N SER A 235 -26.65 25.59 11.16
CA SER A 235 -26.18 24.67 12.17
C SER A 235 -27.03 23.42 12.08
N LEU A 236 -26.46 22.37 11.49
CA LEU A 236 -27.16 21.14 11.13
C LEU A 236 -26.64 19.97 11.97
N TYR A 237 -27.58 19.12 12.39
CA TYR A 237 -27.37 17.94 13.22
C TYR A 237 -28.12 16.75 12.62
N ASP A 238 -27.45 15.61 12.64
CA ASP A 238 -27.90 14.30 12.17
C ASP A 238 -28.94 13.65 13.09
N SER A 239 -29.44 12.51 12.64
CA SER A 239 -30.13 11.47 13.36
C SER A 239 -29.17 10.29 13.59
N PRO A 240 -29.50 9.30 14.44
CA PRO A 240 -28.63 8.14 14.67
C PRO A 240 -28.54 7.11 13.51
N GLY A 241 -28.96 7.47 12.31
CA GLY A 241 -28.96 6.59 11.14
C GLY A 241 -28.45 7.35 9.92
N ASN A 242 -28.26 6.63 8.81
CA ASN A 242 -27.65 7.18 7.61
C ASN A 242 -28.48 8.34 7.03
N ASP A 243 -27.90 9.53 7.01
CA ASP A 243 -28.54 10.78 6.64
C ASP A 243 -27.84 11.43 5.43
N HIS A 244 -28.59 12.22 4.68
CA HIS A 244 -28.06 13.11 3.65
C HIS A 244 -28.17 14.55 4.13
N ILE A 245 -27.03 15.17 4.40
CA ILE A 245 -26.98 16.58 4.83
C ILE A 245 -26.55 17.43 3.63
N LEU A 246 -27.38 18.41 3.26
CA LEU A 246 -27.12 19.39 2.20
C LEU A 246 -27.19 20.78 2.82
N SER A 247 -26.08 21.43 3.19
CA SER A 247 -26.15 22.73 3.86
C SER A 247 -26.33 23.90 2.90
N GLY A 248 -25.71 23.85 1.72
CA GLY A 248 -26.01 24.76 0.62
C GLY A 248 -24.98 25.88 0.52
N GLY A 249 -25.41 27.14 0.48
CA GLY A 249 -24.48 28.26 0.60
C GLY A 249 -24.43 28.78 2.03
N GLY A 250 -23.34 29.41 2.40
CA GLY A 250 -23.19 30.01 3.74
C GLY A 250 -21.87 29.56 4.36
N ASN A 251 -21.59 30.03 5.58
CA ASN A 251 -20.55 29.39 6.39
C ASN A 251 -21.28 28.51 7.40
N ASP A 252 -21.34 27.22 7.12
CA ASP A 252 -22.18 26.28 7.83
C ASP A 252 -21.39 25.49 8.88
N ILE A 253 -22.11 25.02 9.89
CA ILE A 253 -21.59 24.11 10.91
C ILE A 253 -22.43 22.84 10.88
N ILE A 254 -21.82 21.75 10.46
CA ILE A 254 -22.46 20.42 10.41
C ILE A 254 -21.83 19.56 11.50
N THR A 255 -22.67 18.97 12.35
CA THR A 255 -22.24 18.13 13.49
C THR A 255 -23.01 16.81 13.48
N ALA A 256 -22.46 15.79 12.82
CA ALA A 256 -23.07 14.47 12.63
C ALA A 256 -22.64 13.45 13.72
N LEU A 257 -22.69 13.85 14.99
CA LEU A 257 -22.09 13.07 16.09
C LEU A 257 -22.99 11.93 16.63
N ARG A 258 -24.12 11.62 16.00
CA ARG A 258 -25.08 10.60 16.50
C ARG A 258 -24.92 9.26 15.77
N GLY A 259 -24.05 9.23 14.77
CA GLY A 259 -23.54 8.08 14.05
C GLY A 259 -24.50 7.57 12.98
N GLY A 260 -24.04 6.63 12.17
CA GLY A 260 -24.67 6.30 10.89
C GLY A 260 -23.62 6.47 9.80
N ASP A 261 -23.81 5.85 8.64
CA ASP A 261 -22.95 6.17 7.49
C ASP A 261 -23.63 7.33 6.72
N ASP A 262 -23.09 8.53 6.81
CA ASP A 262 -23.72 9.76 6.32
C ASP A 262 -23.13 10.24 4.99
N LEU A 263 -23.96 10.94 4.20
CA LEU A 263 -23.51 11.71 3.04
C LEU A 263 -23.68 13.19 3.37
N ILE A 264 -22.58 13.94 3.38
CA ILE A 264 -22.56 15.35 3.76
C ILE A 264 -22.01 16.18 2.59
N GLU A 265 -22.81 17.13 2.13
CA GLU A 265 -22.47 18.14 1.11
C GLU A 265 -22.57 19.53 1.76
N ALA A 266 -21.43 20.15 2.06
CA ALA A 266 -21.38 21.45 2.73
C ALA A 266 -21.66 22.61 1.75
N GLY A 267 -21.12 22.53 0.53
CA GLY A 267 -21.59 23.31 -0.60
C GLY A 267 -20.71 24.51 -0.89
N SER A 268 -21.09 25.73 -0.52
CA SER A 268 -20.27 26.92 -0.82
C SER A 268 -20.15 27.85 0.36
N GLY A 269 -18.93 28.30 0.62
CA GLY A 269 -18.57 29.14 1.75
C GLY A 269 -17.60 28.39 2.64
N GLN A 270 -17.20 28.97 3.78
CA GLN A 270 -16.20 28.33 4.65
C GLN A 270 -16.92 27.48 5.69
N ASP A 271 -17.04 26.20 5.40
CA ASP A 271 -17.84 25.28 6.19
C ASP A 271 -17.00 24.54 7.22
N LYS A 272 -17.67 24.09 8.28
CA LYS A 272 -17.08 23.21 9.28
C LYS A 272 -17.93 21.96 9.45
N VAL A 273 -17.35 20.81 9.10
CA VAL A 273 -18.01 19.51 9.14
C VAL A 273 -17.31 18.57 10.12
N ASN A 274 -18.11 17.82 10.87
CA ASN A 274 -17.66 16.65 11.62
C ASN A 274 -18.63 15.49 11.35
N GLY A 275 -18.15 14.43 10.70
CA GLY A 275 -18.90 13.23 10.30
C GLY A 275 -19.24 12.32 11.48
N GLY A 276 -18.36 12.23 12.47
CA GLY A 276 -18.66 11.55 13.72
C GLY A 276 -18.26 10.09 13.70
N ALA A 277 -19.22 9.17 13.67
CA ALA A 277 -18.92 7.74 13.75
C ALA A 277 -19.72 6.98 12.69
N GLY A 278 -19.03 6.23 11.84
CA GLY A 278 -19.62 5.62 10.65
C GLY A 278 -18.66 5.74 9.48
N ASN A 279 -18.99 5.13 8.35
CA ASN A 279 -18.18 5.28 7.14
C ASN A 279 -18.78 6.39 6.29
N ASP A 280 -18.42 7.62 6.62
CA ASP A 280 -19.05 8.82 6.07
C ASP A 280 -18.45 9.22 4.72
N VAL A 281 -19.23 9.96 3.94
CA VAL A 281 -18.79 10.64 2.73
C VAL A 281 -19.02 12.13 2.91
N ILE A 282 -17.92 12.90 3.00
CA ILE A 282 -17.96 14.33 3.25
C ILE A 282 -17.38 15.08 2.04
N ILE A 283 -18.14 16.05 1.54
CA ILE A 283 -17.79 16.89 0.40
C ILE A 283 -17.85 18.34 0.89
N GLY A 284 -16.71 19.03 0.92
CA GLY A 284 -16.60 20.43 1.34
C GLY A 284 -17.28 21.36 0.34
N GLY A 285 -16.82 21.33 -0.90
CA GLY A 285 -17.39 22.14 -1.97
C GLY A 285 -16.50 23.33 -2.29
N ALA A 286 -17.07 24.52 -2.42
CA ALA A 286 -16.33 25.71 -2.80
C ALA A 286 -15.89 26.50 -1.58
N ASP A 287 -14.71 27.14 -1.70
CA ASP A 287 -14.03 27.90 -0.63
C ASP A 287 -13.33 26.97 0.38
N ASN A 288 -12.72 27.55 1.43
CA ASN A 288 -11.82 26.78 2.31
C ASN A 288 -12.59 26.17 3.48
N ASP A 289 -12.70 24.85 3.48
CA ASP A 289 -13.46 24.10 4.46
C ASP A 289 -12.59 23.42 5.53
N ILE A 290 -13.22 23.06 6.64
CA ILE A 290 -12.66 22.19 7.68
C ILE A 290 -13.52 20.95 7.78
N LEU A 291 -12.97 19.81 7.36
CA LEU A 291 -13.65 18.53 7.28
C LEU A 291 -12.99 17.54 8.24
N ALA A 292 -13.77 16.92 9.11
CA ALA A 292 -13.35 15.83 9.97
C ALA A 292 -14.25 14.61 9.73
N GLY A 293 -13.67 13.46 9.38
CA GLY A 293 -14.36 12.18 9.23
C GLY A 293 -14.82 11.67 10.58
N GLY A 294 -13.86 11.24 11.41
CA GLY A 294 -14.10 10.83 12.77
C GLY A 294 -13.69 9.37 13.00
N ALA A 295 -14.61 8.53 13.41
CA ALA A 295 -14.34 7.11 13.64
C ALA A 295 -14.89 6.28 12.49
N ASN A 296 -14.12 5.26 12.08
CA ASN A 296 -14.36 4.34 10.96
C ASN A 296 -13.85 4.89 9.62
N ASP A 297 -14.10 4.17 8.52
CA ASP A 297 -13.38 4.37 7.27
C ASP A 297 -14.09 5.42 6.40
N ASP A 298 -13.64 6.67 6.50
CA ASP A 298 -14.30 7.83 5.90
C ASP A 298 -13.75 8.21 4.52
N ARG A 299 -14.55 8.95 3.76
CA ARG A 299 -14.14 9.56 2.48
C ARG A 299 -14.39 11.05 2.47
N LEU A 300 -13.30 11.82 2.51
CA LEU A 300 -13.33 13.27 2.53
C LEU A 300 -12.84 13.81 1.18
N TYR A 301 -13.62 14.72 0.62
CA TYR A 301 -13.31 15.43 -0.62
C TYR A 301 -13.35 16.93 -0.32
N ALA A 302 -12.24 17.61 -0.59
CA ALA A 302 -12.13 19.07 -0.48
C ALA A 302 -13.23 19.76 -1.30
N ASP A 303 -13.22 19.53 -2.62
CA ASP A 303 -14.16 20.17 -3.54
C ASP A 303 -15.37 19.28 -3.88
N ALA A 304 -15.18 18.37 -4.83
CA ALA A 304 -16.23 17.55 -5.40
C ALA A 304 -15.83 16.08 -5.31
N GLN A 305 -16.83 15.21 -5.16
CA GLN A 305 -16.59 13.78 -5.19
C GLN A 305 -15.98 13.37 -6.53
N ILE A 306 -14.82 12.73 -6.45
CA ILE A 306 -14.01 12.34 -7.60
C ILE A 306 -13.46 10.93 -7.38
N SER A 307 -13.25 10.17 -8.45
CA SER A 307 -12.55 8.90 -8.32
C SER A 307 -11.08 9.16 -7.96
N VAL A 308 -10.46 8.26 -7.21
CA VAL A 308 -9.04 8.42 -6.88
C VAL A 308 -8.16 8.48 -8.14
N ALA A 309 -8.46 7.66 -9.15
CA ALA A 309 -7.72 7.67 -10.42
C ALA A 309 -7.79 9.04 -11.11
N ASP A 310 -8.96 9.68 -11.08
CA ASP A 310 -9.13 11.02 -11.64
C ASP A 310 -8.46 12.09 -10.75
N ALA A 311 -8.51 11.97 -9.43
CA ALA A 311 -7.84 12.87 -8.49
C ALA A 311 -6.31 12.88 -8.70
N ILE A 312 -5.72 11.70 -8.89
CA ILE A 312 -4.28 11.57 -9.17
C ILE A 312 -3.95 12.11 -10.57
N THR A 313 -4.81 11.86 -11.55
CA THR A 313 -4.65 12.44 -12.89
C THR A 313 -4.74 13.97 -12.84
N ALA A 314 -5.63 14.52 -12.02
CA ALA A 314 -5.78 15.94 -11.77
C ALA A 314 -4.51 16.53 -11.14
N GLY A 315 -4.05 16.00 -10.00
CA GLY A 315 -2.85 16.50 -9.31
C GLY A 315 -1.59 16.50 -10.19
N ASN A 316 -1.43 15.51 -11.07
CA ASN A 316 -0.28 15.45 -11.99
C ASN A 316 -0.30 16.49 -13.13
N ASN A 317 -1.47 17.05 -13.45
CA ASN A 317 -1.67 17.90 -14.63
C ASN A 317 -2.11 19.33 -14.31
N GLN A 318 -2.60 19.58 -13.10
CA GLN A 318 -3.12 20.87 -12.69
C GLN A 318 -2.01 21.70 -12.03
N THR A 319 -2.01 23.00 -12.32
CA THR A 319 -1.20 23.96 -11.59
C THR A 319 -1.98 24.38 -10.36
N GLY A 320 -1.38 24.23 -9.16
CA GLY A 320 -1.98 24.72 -7.92
C GLY A 320 -2.36 26.21 -8.02
N SER A 321 -3.45 26.56 -7.36
CA SER A 321 -3.98 27.93 -7.34
C SER A 321 -3.06 28.91 -6.60
N GLY A 322 -2.21 28.40 -5.70
CA GLY A 322 -1.40 29.18 -4.76
C GLY A 322 -2.24 29.91 -3.71
N LEU A 323 -3.52 29.59 -3.61
CA LEU A 323 -4.41 30.04 -2.56
C LEU A 323 -4.31 29.10 -1.37
N LYS A 324 -4.90 29.50 -0.24
CA LYS A 324 -5.20 28.53 0.81
C LYS A 324 -6.20 27.52 0.25
N GLY A 325 -6.17 26.30 0.76
CA GLY A 325 -7.23 25.32 0.53
C GLY A 325 -7.71 24.74 1.85
N GLU A 326 -8.09 23.47 1.81
CA GLU A 326 -8.95 22.84 2.80
C GLU A 326 -8.15 22.17 3.94
N TRP A 327 -8.80 21.96 5.08
CA TRP A 327 -8.30 21.07 6.12
C TRP A 327 -9.13 19.79 6.13
N LEU A 328 -8.51 18.66 5.83
CA LEU A 328 -9.13 17.34 5.88
C LEU A 328 -8.47 16.51 6.98
N ALA A 329 -9.28 15.97 7.89
CA ALA A 329 -8.85 15.07 8.95
C ALA A 329 -9.65 13.77 8.93
N GLY A 330 -9.00 12.63 8.70
CA GLY A 330 -9.64 11.31 8.79
C GLY A 330 -9.96 10.95 10.24
N GLU A 331 -9.01 11.22 11.14
CA GLU A 331 -9.03 10.87 12.56
C GLU A 331 -8.74 9.39 12.85
N SER A 332 -9.70 8.48 12.85
CA SER A 332 -9.44 7.07 13.13
C SER A 332 -10.19 6.15 12.19
N GLY A 333 -9.48 5.28 11.49
CA GLY A 333 -10.05 4.50 10.40
C GLY A 333 -9.02 4.31 9.31
N ASP A 334 -9.36 3.54 8.29
CA ASP A 334 -8.61 3.52 7.04
C ASP A 334 -9.26 4.53 6.08
N ASP A 335 -8.88 5.80 6.18
CA ASP A 335 -9.58 6.91 5.54
C ASP A 335 -9.10 7.18 4.11
N THR A 336 -9.92 7.87 3.31
CA THR A 336 -9.52 8.43 2.01
C THR A 336 -9.76 9.93 2.01
N LEU A 337 -8.69 10.72 1.94
CA LEU A 337 -8.75 12.18 1.88
C LEU A 337 -8.23 12.65 0.54
N ILE A 338 -9.04 13.42 -0.18
CA ILE A 338 -8.70 14.00 -1.48
C ILE A 338 -8.81 15.52 -1.38
N GLY A 339 -7.65 16.17 -1.44
CA GLY A 339 -7.49 17.60 -1.60
C GLY A 339 -7.84 18.08 -3.02
N GLY A 340 -7.81 19.40 -3.19
CA GLY A 340 -8.25 20.11 -4.37
C GLY A 340 -7.09 20.74 -5.14
N VAL A 341 -7.33 21.97 -5.60
CA VAL A 341 -6.35 22.81 -6.28
C VAL A 341 -5.70 23.86 -5.36
N GLY A 342 -6.11 23.85 -4.09
CA GLY A 342 -5.63 24.73 -3.03
C GLY A 342 -4.28 24.28 -2.48
N ASN A 343 -3.83 24.97 -1.43
CA ASN A 343 -2.75 24.46 -0.58
C ASN A 343 -3.39 23.81 0.64
N ASP A 344 -3.46 22.49 0.62
CA ASP A 344 -4.32 21.74 1.53
C ASP A 344 -3.55 21.20 2.74
N VAL A 345 -4.29 20.90 3.81
CA VAL A 345 -3.76 20.17 4.98
C VAL A 345 -4.53 18.87 5.11
N LEU A 346 -3.85 17.75 4.90
CA LEU A 346 -4.43 16.41 5.02
C LEU A 346 -3.78 15.68 6.19
N THR A 347 -4.60 15.30 7.17
CA THR A 347 -4.16 14.46 8.29
C THR A 347 -4.95 13.15 8.26
N GLY A 348 -4.27 12.04 7.96
CA GLY A 348 -4.91 10.71 7.96
C GLY A 348 -5.41 10.37 9.36
N GLY A 349 -4.48 10.20 10.29
CA GLY A 349 -4.81 9.94 11.69
C GLY A 349 -4.36 8.56 12.08
N GLY A 350 -5.17 7.79 12.80
CA GLY A 350 -4.86 6.43 13.17
C GLY A 350 -5.48 5.44 12.20
N GLY A 351 -4.66 4.60 11.59
CA GLY A 351 -5.11 3.59 10.62
C GLY A 351 -4.30 3.71 9.34
N ASN A 352 -4.79 3.12 8.26
CA ASN A 352 -4.07 3.11 6.99
C ASN A 352 -4.76 3.99 5.96
N ASP A 353 -4.37 5.25 5.92
CA ASP A 353 -5.05 6.26 5.13
C ASP A 353 -4.51 6.36 3.69
N LEU A 354 -5.38 6.77 2.77
CA LEU A 354 -5.04 7.25 1.44
C LEU A 354 -5.19 8.77 1.39
N LEU A 355 -4.06 9.46 1.28
CA LEU A 355 -4.02 10.92 1.22
C LEU A 355 -3.57 11.38 -0.16
N ILE A 356 -4.39 12.18 -0.83
CA ILE A 356 -4.09 12.75 -2.15
C ILE A 356 -4.21 14.25 -2.02
N GLY A 357 -3.09 14.97 -1.93
CA GLY A 357 -3.09 16.43 -1.80
C GLY A 357 -3.71 17.16 -2.99
N GLY A 358 -3.66 16.57 -4.19
CA GLY A 358 -4.15 17.23 -5.39
C GLY A 358 -3.06 18.11 -6.01
N ALA A 359 -3.40 19.34 -6.37
CA ALA A 359 -2.45 20.29 -6.96
C ALA A 359 -2.27 21.49 -6.04
N GLY A 360 -1.04 21.83 -5.68
CA GLY A 360 -0.80 22.87 -4.69
C GLY A 360 0.46 22.59 -3.90
N ASP A 361 0.72 23.45 -2.93
CA ASP A 361 1.70 23.19 -1.88
C ASP A 361 0.98 22.61 -0.66
N ASP A 362 0.85 21.28 -0.60
CA ASP A 362 0.07 20.57 0.42
C ASP A 362 0.92 20.13 1.61
N ASP A 363 0.32 20.12 2.80
CA ASP A 363 0.87 19.52 4.02
C ASP A 363 0.15 18.20 4.30
N ILE A 364 0.87 17.09 4.20
CA ILE A 364 0.30 15.74 4.33
C ILE A 364 0.95 15.05 5.53
N SER A 365 0.15 14.79 6.55
CA SER A 365 0.52 13.98 7.72
C SER A 365 -0.19 12.64 7.67
N GLY A 366 0.56 11.60 7.30
CA GLY A 366 0.05 10.23 7.14
C GLY A 366 -0.52 9.62 8.42
N ASP A 367 0.17 9.73 9.55
CA ASP A 367 -0.25 9.13 10.81
C ASP A 367 -0.07 10.11 11.98
N ALA A 368 -0.91 10.03 13.00
CA ALA A 368 -0.82 10.87 14.20
C ALA A 368 0.34 10.44 15.13
N ASN A 369 0.83 9.21 15.01
CA ASN A 369 1.95 8.71 15.81
C ASN A 369 3.28 8.86 15.08
N TYR A 370 3.98 9.96 15.37
CA TYR A 370 5.40 10.11 15.08
C TYR A 370 6.18 9.10 15.94
N VAL A 371 6.37 7.87 15.46
CA VAL A 371 7.33 6.95 16.08
C VAL A 371 8.72 7.45 15.68
N ALA A 372 9.26 8.34 16.51
CA ALA A 372 10.61 8.90 16.38
C ALA A 372 11.70 7.84 16.62
#